data_AF-A0A2M7A2K7-F1
#
_entry.id   AF-A0A2M7A2K7-F1
#
_cell.length_a   1.000
_cell.length_b   1.000
_cell.length_c   1.000
_cell.angle_alpha   90.00
_cell.angle_beta   90.00
_cell.angle_gamma   90.00
#
_symmetry.space_group_name_H-M   'P 1'
#
loop_
_entity.id
_entity.type
_entity.pdbx_description
1 polymer ?
#
loop_
_entity_poly.entity_id
_entity_poly.type
_entity_poly.pdbx_seq_one_letter_code
_entity_poly.pdbx_strand_id
1 'polypeptide(L)'
;MSRIFYISPGADRDIDQQLDHFAQVNVDVALSFLDATQRTFADIAKMPGIGSPVRFHHPRLTGLRRWPVKGFESYLIFYCYSD
;
A
#
# COMPACT_ATOMS: atom_id res chain seq x y z
N MET A 1 -18.86 7.67 -1.92
CA MET A 1 -17.87 8.72 -2.26
C MET A 1 -16.50 8.07 -2.27
N SER A 2 -15.73 8.20 -3.36
CA SER A 2 -14.33 7.75 -3.37
C SER A 2 -13.50 8.85 -2.74
N ARG A 3 -12.76 8.56 -1.66
CA ARG A 3 -11.84 9.52 -1.05
C ARG A 3 -10.60 9.69 -1.91
N ILE A 4 -10.10 10.92 -2.00
CA ILE A 4 -8.80 11.21 -2.59
C ILE A 4 -7.73 10.65 -1.63
N PHE A 5 -6.81 9.85 -2.15
CA PHE A 5 -5.63 9.40 -1.40
C PHE A 5 -4.38 10.06 -1.99
N TYR A 6 -3.36 10.22 -1.15
CA TYR A 6 -2.06 10.74 -1.52
C TYR A 6 -1.00 9.68 -1.25
N ILE A 7 -0.16 9.39 -2.25
CA ILE A 7 0.98 8.49 -2.11
C ILE A 7 2.18 9.34 -1.68
N SER A 8 2.81 8.97 -0.57
CA SER A 8 4.01 9.67 -0.12
C SER A 8 5.18 9.42 -1.09
N PRO A 9 6.13 10.36 -1.24
CA PRO A 9 7.30 10.14 -2.11
C PRO A 9 8.16 8.92 -1.72
N GLY A 10 8.09 8.47 -0.46
CA GLY A 10 8.73 7.23 -0.04
C GLY A 10 8.01 6.01 -0.61
N ALA A 11 6.70 5.94 -0.39
CA ALA A 11 5.87 4.85 -0.90
C ALA A 11 5.88 4.76 -2.44
N ASP A 12 5.94 5.90 -3.13
CA ASP A 12 6.06 5.96 -4.59
C ASP A 12 7.35 5.28 -5.07
N ARG A 13 8.48 5.61 -4.44
CA ARG A 13 9.76 4.94 -4.71
C ARG A 13 9.75 3.46 -4.34
N ASP A 14 9.09 3.08 -3.25
CA ASP A 14 8.97 1.67 -2.84
C ASP A 14 8.22 0.86 -3.91
N ILE A 15 7.17 1.45 -4.50
CA ILE A 15 6.42 0.84 -5.61
C ILE A 15 7.33 0.70 -6.84
N ASP A 16 7.99 1.78 -7.27
CA ASP A 16 8.88 1.76 -8.43
C ASP A 16 9.99 0.72 -8.30
N GLN A 17 10.68 0.68 -7.15
CA GLN A 17 11.74 -0.29 -6.88
C GLN A 17 11.23 -1.74 -6.95
N GLN A 18 10.02 -1.99 -6.43
CA GLN A 18 9.45 -3.32 -6.45
C GLN A 18 9.03 -3.75 -7.87
N LEU A 19 8.49 -2.81 -8.66
CA LEU A 19 8.16 -3.05 -10.06
C LEU A 19 9.40 -3.35 -10.89
N ASP A 20 10.47 -2.57 -10.71
CA ASP A 20 11.75 -2.80 -11.39
C ASP A 20 12.32 -4.18 -11.04
N HIS A 21 12.28 -4.56 -9.75
CA HIS A 21 12.75 -5.87 -9.31
C HIS A 21 11.94 -7.01 -9.95
N PHE A 22 10.62 -6.92 -9.97
CA PHE A 22 9.79 -7.93 -10.62
C PHE A 22 9.99 -7.96 -12.13
N ALA A 23 10.12 -6.81 -12.79
CA ALA A 23 10.31 -6.73 -14.23
C ALA A 23 11.63 -7.36 -14.71
N GLN A 24 12.68 -7.35 -13.86
CA GLN A 24 13.93 -8.05 -14.14
C GLN A 24 13.77 -9.57 -14.24
N VAL A 25 12.78 -10.14 -13.54
CA VAL A 25 12.52 -11.59 -13.53
C VAL A 25 11.36 -11.96 -14.45
N ASN A 26 10.24 -11.24 -14.35
CA ASN A 26 9.03 -11.43 -15.16
C ASN A 26 8.16 -10.17 -15.14
N VAL A 27 7.99 -9.55 -16.31
CA VAL A 27 7.16 -8.34 -16.50
C VAL A 27 5.69 -8.56 -16.15
N ASP A 28 5.13 -9.74 -16.42
CA ASP A 28 3.73 -10.03 -16.11
C ASP A 28 3.47 -10.04 -14.60
N VAL A 29 4.47 -10.45 -13.80
CA VAL A 29 4.40 -10.39 -12.33
C VAL A 29 4.43 -8.93 -11.87
N ALA A 30 5.26 -8.09 -12.48
CA ALA A 30 5.30 -6.66 -12.17
C ALA A 30 3.95 -5.97 -12.45
N LEU A 31 3.35 -6.25 -13.62
CA LEU A 31 2.03 -5.72 -13.98
C LEU A 31 0.93 -6.24 -13.03
N SER A 32 0.97 -7.52 -12.68
CA SER A 32 0.03 -8.11 -11.73
C SER A 32 0.16 -7.48 -10.33
N PHE A 33 1.38 -7.19 -9.89
CA PHE A 33 1.63 -6.50 -8.63
C PHE A 33 1.11 -5.06 -8.62
N LEU A 34 1.31 -4.33 -9.73
CA LEU A 34 0.79 -2.97 -9.87
C LEU A 34 -0.74 -2.94 -9.77
N ASP A 35 -1.42 -3.81 -10.52
CA ASP A 35 -2.89 -3.90 -10.49
C ASP A 35 -3.40 -4.31 -9.11
N ALA A 36 -2.77 -5.31 -8.46
CA ALA A 36 -3.09 -5.71 -7.09
C ALA A 36 -2.92 -4.56 -6.08
N THR A 37 -1.85 -3.77 -6.22
CA THR A 37 -1.59 -2.60 -5.38
C THR A 37 -2.65 -1.52 -5.57
N GLN A 38 -3.00 -1.19 -6.82
CA GLN A 38 -4.04 -0.20 -7.14
C GLN A 38 -5.43 -0.62 -6.62
N ARG A 39 -5.80 -1.90 -6.78
CA ARG A 39 -7.04 -2.44 -6.21
C ARG A 39 -7.05 -2.35 -4.69
N THR A 40 -5.90 -2.61 -4.07
CA THR A 40 -5.76 -2.51 -2.61
C THR A 40 -5.90 -1.06 -2.13
N PHE A 41 -5.38 -0.07 -2.87
CA PHE A 41 -5.64 1.35 -2.59
C PHE A 41 -7.13 1.70 -2.68
N ALA A 42 -7.83 1.19 -3.70
CA ALA A 42 -9.26 1.41 -3.83
C ALA A 42 -10.05 0.81 -2.65
N ASP A 43 -9.67 -0.39 -2.20
CA ASP A 43 -10.26 -1.04 -1.02
C ASP A 43 -10.04 -0.19 0.25
N ILE A 44 -8.82 0.31 0.46
CA ILE A 44 -8.48 1.20 1.59
C ILE A 44 -9.27 2.52 1.50
N ALA A 45 -9.35 3.13 0.32
CA ALA A 45 -10.09 4.39 0.13
C ALA A 45 -11.59 4.21 0.40
N LYS A 46 -12.16 3.04 0.09
CA LYS A 46 -13.56 2.68 0.34
C LYS A 46 -13.82 2.41 1.82
N MET A 47 -12.90 1.75 2.51
CA MET A 47 -13.03 1.42 3.93
C MET A 47 -11.69 1.66 4.67
N PRO A 48 -11.38 2.91 5.06
CA PRO A 48 -10.07 3.26 5.62
C PRO A 48 -9.72 2.49 6.90
N GLY A 49 -10.73 2.00 7.63
CA GLY A 49 -10.56 1.21 8.84
C GLY A 49 -10.14 -0.25 8.66
N ILE A 50 -10.07 -0.79 7.43
CA ILE A 50 -9.77 -2.24 7.21
C ILE A 50 -8.40 -2.66 7.74
N GLY A 51 -7.41 -1.77 7.65
CA GLY A 51 -6.04 -2.03 8.07
C GLY A 51 -5.91 -2.29 9.56
N SER A 52 -5.08 -3.27 9.92
CA SER A 52 -4.74 -3.51 11.32
C SER A 52 -3.87 -2.37 11.86
N PRO A 53 -4.15 -1.83 13.06
CA PRO A 53 -3.33 -0.78 13.65
C PRO A 53 -1.92 -1.31 13.94
N VAL A 54 -0.91 -0.48 13.67
CA VAL A 54 0.49 -0.77 13.99
C VAL A 54 0.89 0.03 15.21
N ARG A 55 1.39 -0.65 16.24
CA ARG A 55 1.85 0.02 17.47
C ARG A 55 3.32 0.35 17.35
N PHE A 56 3.63 1.61 17.10
CA PHE A 56 4.97 2.17 17.22
C PHE A 56 5.04 3.12 18.40
N HIS A 57 6.21 3.17 19.05
CA HIS A 57 6.45 4.08 20.17
C HIS A 57 6.72 5.53 19.69
N HIS A 58 6.91 5.73 18.39
CA HIS A 58 7.25 7.02 17.82
C HIS A 58 6.00 7.86 17.52
N PRO A 59 5.85 9.10 18.03
CA PRO A 59 4.65 9.93 17.88
C PRO A 59 4.25 10.20 16.41
N ARG A 60 5.23 10.28 15.51
CA ARG A 60 4.96 10.48 14.06
C ARG A 60 4.27 9.30 13.38
N LEU A 61 4.19 8.14 14.03
CA LEU A 61 3.57 6.92 13.51
C LEU A 61 2.23 6.61 14.22
N THR A 62 1.73 7.54 15.03
CA THR A 62 0.41 7.41 15.65
C THR A 62 -0.67 7.34 14.56
N GLY A 63 -1.57 6.36 14.70
CA GLY A 63 -2.66 6.13 13.73
C GLY A 63 -2.25 5.32 12.50
N LEU A 64 -0.99 4.88 12.40
CA LEU A 64 -0.53 4.05 11.30
C LEU A 64 -1.24 2.70 11.29
N ARG A 65 -1.66 2.29 10.11
CA ARG A 65 -2.27 1.00 9.82
C ARG A 65 -1.47 0.28 8.75
N ARG A 66 -1.61 -1.04 8.72
CA ARG A 66 -1.08 -1.88 7.65
C ARG A 66 -2.17 -2.75 7.05
N TRP A 67 -2.07 -2.98 5.76
CA TRP A 67 -2.93 -3.91 5.05
C TRP A 67 -2.14 -4.64 3.95
N PRO A 68 -2.31 -5.97 3.80
CA PRO A 68 -1.61 -6.72 2.77
C PRO A 68 -2.12 -6.38 1.37
N VAL A 69 -1.24 -6.42 0.39
CA VAL A 69 -1.61 -6.41 -1.02
C VAL A 69 -2.22 -7.77 -1.35
N LYS A 70 -3.50 -7.81 -1.74
CA LYS A 70 -4.19 -9.08 -2.04
C LYS A 70 -3.53 -9.77 -3.25
N GLY A 71 -3.19 -11.06 -3.11
CA GLY A 71 -2.41 -11.81 -4.10
C GLY A 71 -0.89 -11.64 -3.97
N PHE A 72 -0.45 -10.77 -3.05
CA PHE A 72 0.95 -10.48 -2.73
C PHE A 72 1.08 -10.25 -1.22
N GLU A 73 0.59 -11.18 -0.40
CA GLU A 73 0.35 -10.99 1.04
C GLU A 73 1.63 -10.69 1.86
N SER A 74 2.80 -11.02 1.31
CA SER A 74 4.10 -10.64 1.88
C SER A 74 4.40 -9.13 1.80
N TYR A 75 3.68 -8.40 0.95
CA TYR A 75 3.83 -6.96 0.75
C TYR A 75 2.74 -6.21 1.50
N LEU A 76 3.14 -5.22 2.27
CA LEU A 76 2.27 -4.48 3.18
C LEU A 76 2.21 -3.01 2.77
N ILE A 77 1.00 -2.47 2.65
CA ILE A 77 0.77 -1.03 2.51
C ILE A 77 0.61 -0.44 3.90
N PHE A 78 1.48 0.51 4.24
CA PHE A 78 1.38 1.31 5.46
C PHE A 78 0.69 2.64 5.15
N TYR A 79 -0.34 2.99 5.92
CA TYR A 79 -1.13 4.19 5.67
C TYR A 79 -1.74 4.77 6.95
N CYS A 80 -2.10 6.05 6.87
CA CYS A 80 -2.93 6.74 7.84
C CYS A 80 -4.14 7.32 7.12
N TYR A 81 -5.23 7.56 7.84
CA TYR A 81 -6.37 8.33 7.35
C TYR A 81 -6.85 9.28 8.46
N SER A 82 -7.42 10.42 8.06
CA SER A 82 -8.23 11.26 8.94
C SER A 82 -9.70 10.91 8.74
N ASP A 83 -10.53 11.04 9.77
CA ASP A 83 -11.98 11.04 9.57
C ASP A 83 -12.44 12.28 8.78
#